data_AF-A0A2V2MVW0-F1
#
_entry.id   AF-A0A2V2MVW0-F1
#
_cell.length_a   1.000
_cell.length_b   1.000
_cell.length_c   1.000
_cell.angle_alpha   90.00
_cell.angle_beta   90.00
_cell.angle_gamma   90.00
#
_symmetry.space_group_name_H-M   'P 1'
#
loop_
_entity.id
_entity.type
_entity.pdbx_description
1 polymer ?
#
loop_
_entity_poly.entity_id
_entity_poly.type
_entity_poly.pdbx_seq_one_letter_code
_entity_poly.pdbx_strand_id
1 'polypeptide(L)'
;MAVMVLTWSLFRFARLYYHETQQEVIDAHIQFFCAIQAVPRYIYYDNLRAVYDYSRKRFQDSYLRFASHYGYSYEVCNPVSPHEKGIDEESISYIRRNAFGERSSFQSIEEAQQWLNASLERINSLHVYRREKTPPLRYFKWVSQN
;
A
#
# COMPACT_ATOMS: atom_id res chain seq x y z
N MET A 1 -10.25 -0.84 -2.80
CA MET A 1 -9.19 -1.54 -2.04
C MET A 1 -7.88 -0.86 -2.37
N ALA A 2 -7.27 -0.20 -1.39
CA ALA A 2 -5.91 0.32 -1.51
C ALA A 2 -4.93 -0.83 -1.28
N VAL A 3 -3.86 -0.90 -2.07
CA VAL A 3 -2.80 -1.90 -1.92
C VAL A 3 -1.46 -1.19 -1.93
N MET A 4 -0.59 -1.56 -0.99
CA MET A 4 0.80 -1.10 -0.92
C MET A 4 1.71 -2.32 -0.78
N VAL A 5 2.83 -2.30 -1.50
CA VAL A 5 3.76 -3.41 -1.56
C VAL A 5 5.18 -2.92 -1.30
N LEU A 6 5.88 -3.56 -0.37
CA LEU A 6 7.32 -3.36 -0.23
C LEU A 6 8.03 -4.18 -1.30
N THR A 7 8.53 -3.54 -2.36
CA THR A 7 9.14 -4.21 -3.51
C THR A 7 10.34 -5.09 -3.16
N TRP A 8 11.05 -4.80 -2.06
CA TRP A 8 12.21 -5.58 -1.63
C TRP A 8 11.85 -6.90 -0.92
N SER A 9 10.83 -6.90 -0.06
CA SER A 9 10.43 -8.09 0.69
C SER A 9 9.16 -8.76 0.17
N LEU A 10 8.43 -8.07 -0.71
CA LEU A 10 7.10 -8.43 -1.17
C LEU A 10 6.06 -8.47 -0.03
N PHE A 11 6.24 -7.62 0.99
CA PHE A 11 5.20 -7.38 1.99
C PHE A 11 3.98 -6.80 1.30
N ARG A 12 2.81 -7.36 1.58
CA ARG A 12 1.55 -6.89 1.01
C ARG A 12 0.70 -6.32 2.12
N PHE A 13 0.28 -5.08 1.92
CA PHE A 13 -0.72 -4.42 2.74
C PHE A 13 -1.93 -4.11 1.85
N ALA A 14 -3.13 -4.34 2.36
CA ALA A 14 -4.35 -3.94 1.69
C ALA A 14 -5.42 -3.48 2.67
N ARG A 15 -6.20 -2.49 2.26
CA ARG A 15 -7.30 -1.93 3.04
C ARG A 15 -8.51 -1.62 2.16
N LEU A 16 -9.69 -1.91 2.68
CA LEU A 16 -10.97 -1.69 2.03
C LEU A 16 -11.48 -0.29 2.37
N TYR A 17 -12.02 0.36 1.34
CA TYR A 17 -12.63 1.68 1.42
C TYR A 17 -13.82 1.70 0.49
N TYR A 18 -14.86 2.47 0.84
CA TYR A 18 -16.01 2.70 -0.02
C TYR A 18 -15.69 3.67 -1.17
N HIS A 19 -14.75 4.59 -0.94
CA HIS A 19 -14.40 5.65 -1.87
C HIS A 19 -12.87 5.73 -2.05
N GLU A 20 -12.48 6.40 -3.12
CA GLU A 20 -11.09 6.69 -3.45
C GLU A 20 -10.86 8.21 -3.36
N THR A 21 -11.19 8.81 -2.22
CA THR A 21 -10.89 10.22 -2.00
C THR A 21 -9.48 10.38 -1.45
N GLN A 22 -9.01 11.61 -1.44
CA GLN A 22 -7.71 11.95 -0.88
C GLN A 22 -7.59 11.56 0.61
N GLN A 23 -8.70 11.55 1.35
CA GLN A 23 -8.72 11.17 2.76
C GLN A 23 -8.43 9.68 2.93
N GLU A 24 -9.04 8.80 2.13
CA GLU A 24 -8.77 7.36 2.18
C GLU A 24 -7.36 7.02 1.71
N VAL A 25 -6.83 7.78 0.74
CA VAL A 25 -5.42 7.64 0.33
C VAL A 25 -4.50 7.96 1.50
N ILE A 26 -4.72 9.08 2.21
CA ILE A 26 -3.92 9.45 3.38
C ILE A 26 -4.06 8.40 4.49
N ASP A 27 -5.29 7.96 4.83
CA ASP A 27 -5.50 6.90 5.82
C ASP A 27 -4.74 5.63 5.42
N ALA A 28 -4.80 5.23 4.14
CA ALA A 28 -4.12 4.03 3.67
C ALA A 28 -2.61 4.09 3.95
N HIS A 29 -1.97 5.23 3.70
CA HIS A 29 -0.54 5.41 4.00
C HIS A 29 -0.26 5.36 5.49
N ILE A 30 -1.06 6.03 6.32
CA ILE A 30 -0.90 6.01 7.78
C ILE A 30 -1.01 4.58 8.30
N GLN A 31 -2.05 3.85 7.89
CA GLN A 31 -2.28 2.46 8.31
C GLN A 31 -1.16 1.54 7.81
N PHE A 32 -0.64 1.77 6.61
CA PHE A 32 0.51 1.05 6.09
C PHE A 32 1.78 1.32 6.89
N PHE A 33 2.08 2.59 7.20
CA PHE A 33 3.23 2.97 8.02
C PHE A 33 3.15 2.36 9.42
N CYS A 34 1.95 2.33 10.00
CA CYS A 34 1.70 1.63 11.26
C CYS A 34 1.95 0.12 11.13
N ALA A 35 1.48 -0.52 10.05
CA ALA A 35 1.65 -1.95 9.82
C ALA A 35 3.12 -2.36 9.65
N ILE A 36 3.94 -1.55 8.99
CA ILE A 36 5.38 -1.80 8.81
C ILE A 36 6.26 -1.18 9.91
N GLN A 37 5.64 -0.43 10.82
CA GLN A 37 6.27 0.37 11.89
C GLN A 37 7.34 1.36 11.42
N ALA A 38 7.24 1.80 10.16
CA ALA A 38 8.24 2.62 9.48
C ALA A 38 7.59 3.50 8.41
N VAL A 39 8.35 4.50 7.96
CA VAL A 39 8.05 5.26 6.75
C VAL A 39 9.02 4.81 5.66
N PRO A 40 8.55 4.36 4.48
CA PRO A 40 9.43 4.05 3.35
C PRO A 40 10.22 5.29 2.91
N ARG A 41 11.46 5.11 2.48
CA ARG A 41 12.27 6.22 1.95
C ARG A 41 11.72 6.77 0.62
N TYR A 42 11.20 5.88 -0.22
CA TYR A 42 10.64 6.18 -1.53
C TYR A 42 9.29 5.48 -1.70
N ILE A 43 8.29 6.20 -2.25
CA ILE A 43 6.99 5.64 -2.63
C ILE A 43 6.68 5.98 -4.09
N TYR A 44 6.31 4.96 -4.85
CA TYR A 44 5.89 5.09 -6.24
C TYR A 44 4.38 4.96 -6.34
N TYR A 45 3.74 5.87 -7.07
CA TYR A 45 2.30 5.90 -7.26
C TYR A 45 1.92 5.54 -8.69
N ASP A 46 0.99 4.60 -8.85
CA ASP A 46 0.33 4.35 -10.13
C ASP A 46 -0.95 5.17 -10.26
N ASN A 47 -1.07 5.90 -11.38
CA ASN A 47 -2.25 6.66 -11.86
C ASN A 47 -3.23 7.25 -10.81
N LEU A 48 -2.73 7.76 -9.68
CA LEU A 48 -3.57 8.13 -8.54
C LEU A 48 -3.90 9.63 -8.54
N ARG A 49 -5.12 9.98 -8.98
CA ARG A 49 -5.58 11.39 -9.11
C ARG A 49 -5.64 12.14 -7.77
N ALA A 50 -5.81 11.41 -6.67
CA ALA A 50 -5.74 11.97 -5.32
C ALA A 50 -4.31 12.44 -4.95
N VAL A 51 -3.29 11.96 -5.64
CA VAL A 51 -1.87 12.32 -5.42
C VAL A 51 -1.38 13.26 -6.51
N TYR A 52 -1.76 13.03 -7.77
CA TYR A 52 -1.24 13.75 -8.92
C TYR A 52 -2.35 14.33 -9.81
N ASP A 53 -2.30 15.64 -10.05
CA ASP A 53 -3.15 16.33 -11.01
C ASP A 53 -2.54 16.18 -12.41
N TYR A 54 -3.06 15.22 -13.19
CA TYR A 54 -2.62 14.96 -14.56
C TYR A 54 -2.91 16.10 -15.53
N SER A 55 -3.90 16.95 -15.25
CA SER A 55 -4.22 18.09 -16.13
C SER A 55 -3.17 19.20 -15.99
N ARG A 56 -2.69 19.42 -14.77
CA ARG A 56 -1.68 20.44 -14.44
C ARG A 56 -0.26 19.88 -14.37
N LYS A 57 -0.11 18.56 -14.52
CA LYS A 57 1.16 17.82 -14.40
C LYS A 57 1.91 18.16 -13.11
N ARG A 58 1.21 18.14 -11.98
CA ARG A 58 1.79 18.44 -10.66
C ARG A 58 1.14 17.62 -9.57
N PHE A 59 1.87 17.38 -8.48
CA PHE A 59 1.30 16.79 -7.28
C PHE A 59 0.28 17.73 -6.62
N GLN A 60 -0.73 17.15 -5.98
CA GLN A 60 -1.74 17.89 -5.21
C GLN A 60 -1.09 18.53 -3.98
N ASP A 61 -1.40 19.80 -3.68
CA ASP A 61 -0.75 20.55 -2.59
C ASP A 61 -0.95 19.90 -1.21
N SER A 62 -2.11 19.29 -1.02
CA SER A 62 -2.47 18.53 0.17
C SER A 62 -1.62 17.26 0.34
N TYR A 63 -1.31 16.59 -0.77
CA TYR A 63 -0.40 15.46 -0.77
C TYR A 63 1.06 15.88 -0.53
N LEU A 64 1.51 17.00 -1.11
CA LEU A 64 2.84 17.56 -0.85
C LEU A 64 3.09 17.81 0.64
N ARG A 65 2.10 18.36 1.34
CA ARG A 65 2.16 18.55 2.81
C ARG A 65 2.27 17.23 3.56
N PHE A 66 1.48 16.23 3.16
CA PHE A 66 1.53 14.89 3.75
C PHE A 66 2.89 14.23 3.57
N ALA A 67 3.45 14.24 2.37
CA ALA A 67 4.77 13.68 2.10
C ALA A 67 5.89 14.43 2.86
N SER A 68 5.81 15.75 2.94
CA SER A 68 6.76 16.56 3.72
C SER A 68 6.70 16.26 5.23
N HIS A 69 5.51 15.98 5.77
CA HIS A 69 5.31 15.67 7.18
C HIS A 69 5.92 14.32 7.58
N TYR A 70 5.82 13.30 6.71
CA TYR A 70 6.42 11.98 6.93
C TYR A 70 7.86 11.86 6.42
N GLY A 71 8.34 12.81 5.61
CA GLY A 71 9.73 12.90 5.18
C GLY A 71 10.17 11.86 4.15
N TYR A 72 9.26 11.35 3.33
CA TYR A 72 9.59 10.40 2.25
C TYR A 72 9.63 11.06 0.87
N SER A 73 10.45 10.51 -0.02
CA SER A 73 10.49 10.90 -1.43
C SER A 73 9.43 10.12 -2.22
N TYR A 74 8.92 10.71 -3.31
CA TYR A 74 7.84 10.12 -4.07
C TYR A 74 7.99 10.39 -5.56
N GLU A 75 7.47 9.47 -6.36
CA GLU A 75 7.40 9.58 -7.82
C GLU A 75 6.07 9.02 -8.31
N VAL A 76 5.59 9.53 -9.45
CA VAL A 76 4.52 8.86 -10.21
C VAL A 76 5.17 7.93 -11.22
N CYS A 77 4.67 6.70 -11.32
CA CYS A 77 5.17 5.76 -12.31
C CYS A 77 4.99 6.34 -13.71
N ASN A 78 6.11 6.55 -14.42
CA ASN A 78 6.04 6.78 -15.86
C ASN A 78 5.54 5.49 -16.53
N PRO A 79 4.76 5.56 -17.62
CA PRO A 79 4.23 4.39 -18.32
C PRO A 79 5.29 3.35 -18.76
N VAL A 80 6.57 3.73 -18.73
CA VAL A 80 7.73 2.98 -19.22
C VAL A 80 8.51 2.28 -18.09
N SER A 81 7.98 2.19 -16.86
CA SER A 81 8.59 1.42 -15.76
C SER A 81 7.87 0.08 -15.51
N PRO A 82 8.02 -0.93 -16.40
CA PRO A 82 7.25 -2.17 -16.35
C PRO A 82 7.61 -3.08 -15.17
N HIS A 83 8.78 -2.90 -14.53
CA HIS A 83 9.22 -3.81 -13.47
C HIS A 83 8.41 -3.63 -12.17
N GLU A 84 8.19 -2.39 -11.74
CA GLU A 84 7.43 -2.10 -10.52
C GLU A 84 5.92 -2.28 -10.74
N LYS A 85 5.45 -1.93 -11.95
CA LYS A 85 4.06 -2.14 -12.38
C LYS A 85 3.66 -3.62 -12.56
N GLY A 86 4.64 -4.52 -12.67
CA GLY A 86 4.34 -5.96 -12.63
C GLY A 86 4.01 -6.43 -11.20
N ILE A 87 4.71 -5.88 -10.21
CA ILE A 87 4.66 -6.36 -8.82
C ILE A 87 3.36 -5.95 -8.12
N ASP A 88 2.87 -4.74 -8.37
CA ASP A 88 1.62 -4.23 -7.78
C ASP A 88 0.40 -4.94 -8.39
N GLU A 89 0.30 -5.05 -9.72
CA GLU A 89 -0.76 -5.75 -10.44
C GLU A 89 -0.83 -7.22 -10.04
N GLU A 90 0.34 -7.89 -9.99
CA GLU A 90 0.44 -9.27 -9.52
C GLU A 90 -0.01 -9.39 -8.06
N SER A 91 0.41 -8.47 -7.20
CA SER A 91 0.04 -8.48 -5.78
C SER A 91 -1.45 -8.25 -5.56
N ILE A 92 -2.08 -7.33 -6.31
CA ILE A 92 -3.53 -7.10 -6.26
C ILE A 92 -4.28 -8.38 -6.67
N SER A 93 -3.88 -8.99 -7.79
CA SER A 93 -4.47 -10.24 -8.27
C SER A 93 -4.30 -11.38 -7.25
N TYR A 94 -3.10 -11.50 -6.69
CA TYR A 94 -2.78 -12.51 -5.69
C TYR A 94 -3.59 -12.35 -4.40
N ILE A 95 -3.69 -11.13 -3.86
CA ILE A 95 -4.49 -10.82 -2.66
C ILE A 95 -5.95 -11.12 -2.93
N ARG A 96 -6.52 -10.66 -4.05
CA ARG A 96 -7.93 -10.90 -4.39
C ARG A 96 -8.25 -12.39 -4.45
N ARG A 97 -7.41 -13.17 -5.12
CA ARG A 97 -7.59 -14.62 -5.25
C ARG A 97 -7.49 -15.35 -3.91
N ASN A 98 -6.50 -15.01 -3.09
CA ASN A 98 -6.23 -15.71 -1.84
C ASN A 98 -7.11 -15.27 -0.67
N ALA A 99 -7.58 -14.02 -0.68
CA ALA A 99 -8.49 -13.52 0.35
C ALA A 99 -9.94 -13.80 -0.03
N PHE A 100 -10.35 -13.49 -1.26
CA PHE A 100 -11.77 -13.49 -1.63
C PHE A 100 -12.20 -14.64 -2.56
N GLY A 101 -11.30 -15.57 -2.87
CA GLY A 101 -11.62 -16.74 -3.72
C GLY A 101 -12.56 -17.74 -3.03
N GLU A 102 -12.35 -18.01 -1.75
CA GLU A 102 -13.17 -18.95 -0.97
C GLU A 102 -14.39 -18.28 -0.33
N ARG A 103 -14.27 -16.99 0.01
CA ARG A 103 -15.31 -16.22 0.67
C ARG A 103 -15.36 -14.79 0.11
N SER A 104 -16.49 -14.42 -0.47
CA SER A 104 -16.69 -13.10 -1.09
C SER A 104 -17.92 -12.34 -0.60
N SER A 105 -18.67 -12.90 0.36
CA SER A 105 -19.84 -12.27 0.98
C SER A 105 -19.63 -12.04 2.47
N PHE A 106 -19.96 -10.83 2.91
CA PHE A 106 -19.76 -10.31 4.26
C PHE A 106 -20.95 -9.44 4.67
N GLN A 107 -21.24 -9.37 5.97
CA GLN A 107 -22.31 -8.58 6.54
C GLN A 107 -21.96 -7.09 6.62
N SER A 108 -20.66 -6.76 6.67
CA SER A 108 -20.18 -5.38 6.67
C SER A 108 -18.77 -5.25 6.07
N ILE A 109 -18.33 -4.01 5.81
CA ILE A 109 -16.96 -3.74 5.35
C ILE A 109 -15.92 -4.06 6.45
N GLU A 110 -16.28 -3.89 7.72
CA GLU A 110 -15.42 -4.21 8.86
C GLU A 110 -15.17 -5.71 8.93
N GLU A 111 -16.21 -6.53 8.74
CA GLU A 111 -16.06 -7.98 8.67
C GLU A 111 -15.18 -8.39 7.48
N ALA A 112 -15.42 -7.79 6.31
CA ALA A 112 -14.59 -8.02 5.12
C ALA A 112 -13.12 -7.60 5.35
N GLN A 113 -12.89 -6.51 6.08
CA GLN A 113 -11.54 -6.02 6.41
C GLN A 113 -10.85 -6.96 7.41
N GLN A 114 -11.56 -7.48 8.41
CA GLN A 114 -11.02 -8.47 9.35
C GLN A 114 -10.60 -9.75 8.62
N TRP A 115 -11.45 -10.22 7.70
CA TRP A 115 -11.14 -11.37 6.84
C TRP A 115 -9.91 -11.12 5.94
N LEU A 116 -9.83 -9.93 5.35
CA LEU A 116 -8.68 -9.50 4.56
C LEU A 116 -7.40 -9.46 5.41
N ASN A 117 -7.44 -8.93 6.64
CA ASN A 117 -6.29 -8.89 7.53
C ASN A 117 -5.75 -10.28 7.85
N ALA A 118 -6.63 -11.22 8.25
CA ALA A 118 -6.24 -12.61 8.51
C ALA A 118 -5.63 -13.28 7.26
N SER A 119 -6.17 -12.98 6.08
CA SER A 119 -5.63 -13.47 4.81
C SER A 119 -4.24 -12.89 4.52
N LEU A 120 -4.03 -11.59 4.76
CA LEU A 120 -2.75 -10.92 4.59
C LEU A 120 -1.69 -11.42 5.57
N GLU A 121 -2.05 -11.70 6.83
CA GLU A 121 -1.15 -12.31 7.82
C GLU A 121 -0.63 -13.66 7.31
N ARG A 122 -1.54 -14.52 6.83
CA ARG A 122 -1.17 -15.79 6.21
C ARG A 122 -0.27 -15.57 5.00
N ILE A 123 -0.67 -14.70 4.06
CA ILE A 123 0.11 -14.41 2.84
C ILE A 123 1.53 -13.94 3.18
N ASN A 124 1.67 -12.99 4.11
CA ASN A 124 2.95 -12.40 4.48
C ASN A 124 3.81 -13.33 5.35
N SER A 125 3.24 -14.38 5.96
CA SER A 125 4.01 -15.42 6.65
C SER A 125 4.68 -16.43 5.72
N LEU A 126 4.26 -16.51 4.46
CA LEU A 126 4.80 -17.45 3.48
C LEU A 126 6.16 -16.96 2.97
N HIS A 127 7.08 -17.90 2.78
CA HIS A 127 8.35 -17.60 2.13
C HIS A 127 8.13 -17.24 0.65
N VAL A 128 8.79 -16.17 0.20
CA VAL A 128 8.74 -15.72 -1.18
C VAL A 128 10.02 -16.16 -1.90
N TYR A 129 9.87 -16.93 -2.97
CA TYR A 129 10.97 -17.43 -3.78
C TYR A 129 11.89 -16.27 -4.24
N ARG A 130 13.21 -16.47 -4.12
CA ARG A 130 14.29 -15.49 -4.42
C ARG A 130 14.29 -14.21 -3.56
N ARG A 131 13.65 -14.22 -2.39
CA ARG A 131 13.75 -13.13 -1.41
C ARG A 131 14.39 -13.66 -0.14
N GLU A 132 15.51 -13.08 0.27
CA GLU A 132 16.27 -13.53 1.45
C GLU A 132 15.50 -13.35 2.76
N LYS A 133 14.63 -12.35 2.84
CA LYS A 133 13.84 -12.06 4.04
C LYS A 133 12.36 -12.16 3.72
N THR A 134 11.64 -12.92 4.54
CA THR A 134 10.22 -12.68 4.80
C THR A 134 10.09 -11.21 5.20
N PRO A 135 9.07 -10.47 4.74
CA PRO A 135 8.91 -9.09 5.15
C PRO A 135 9.10 -8.90 6.65
N PRO A 136 10.12 -8.16 7.09
CA PRO A 136 10.31 -7.98 8.51
C PRO A 136 9.15 -7.15 9.03
N LEU A 137 8.49 -7.65 10.08
CA LEU A 137 7.42 -6.96 10.82
C LEU A 137 7.90 -5.67 11.51
N ARG A 138 9.18 -5.32 11.41
CA ARG A 138 9.79 -4.19 12.10
C ARG A 138 10.93 -3.59 11.29
N TYR A 139 10.70 -2.43 10.68
CA TYR A 139 11.76 -1.46 10.44
C TYR A 139 11.61 -0.32 11.46
N PHE A 140 12.68 0.06 12.14
CA PHE A 140 12.70 1.15 13.13
C PHE A 140 12.74 2.52 12.43
N LYS A 141 11.76 3.37 12.71
CA LYS A 141 11.87 4.61 13.52
C LYS A 141 10.55 5.37 13.37
N TRP A 142 9.71 5.26 14.38
CA TRP A 142 8.70 6.29 14.64
C TRP A 142 9.48 7.58 14.96
N VAL A 143 9.49 8.53 14.03
CA VAL A 143 9.89 9.89 14.38
C VAL A 143 8.69 10.45 15.14
N SER A 144 8.74 10.38 16.46
CA SER A 144 7.89 11.21 17.31
C SER A 144 8.09 12.65 16.85
N GLN A 145 7.07 13.22 16.24
CA GLN A 145 7.04 14.64 15.95
C GLN A 145 6.88 15.38 17.28
N ASN A 146 7.74 16.39 17.46
CA ASN A 146 7.58 17.42 18.49
C ASN A 146 6.25 18.14 18.32
#